data_AF-A0A4V4H8J0-F1
#
_entry.id   AF-A0A4V4H8J0-F1
#
_cell.length_a   1.000
_cell.length_b   1.000
_cell.length_c   1.000
_cell.angle_alpha   90.00
_cell.angle_beta   90.00
_cell.angle_gamma   90.00
#
_symmetry.space_group_name_H-M   'P 1'
#
loop_
_entity.id
_entity.type
_entity.pdbx_description
1 polymer ?
#
loop_
_entity_poly.entity_id
_entity_poly.type
_entity_poly.pdbx_seq_one_letter_code
_entity_poly.pdbx_strand_id
1 'polypeptide(L)'
;MSFFFKPSPRSKPGPAELAGAIKESFLSLDTNTFAKALEEVENNVLSMRQMLSGDAETEPNQDHISQLVVEICKGDVFFLFIHKLPTLSWEARKDLMHCWSILLRHNVDSRYCCVEYIENHLELLDFLIICYNNKEIALSCGNMLRECIKYPTLAKCILESRSFELSFKYVELPRMLLLPSSSHYVQFFELYEKLLTSPNYVTRRQSLKILSDFLLEPQNLQIMKRYILEVRFLHIMMALLKDTSKNIQISAFHIFKVFVANPNKPREIVEAIMKSC
;
A
#
# COMPACT_ATOMS: atom_id res chain seq x y z
N MET A 1 -53.17 27.88 3.51
CA MET A 1 -51.73 27.72 3.20
C MET A 1 -51.17 26.73 4.18
N SER A 2 -50.89 25.51 3.73
CA SER A 2 -50.24 24.46 4.52
C SER A 2 -48.76 24.78 4.62
N PHE A 3 -48.30 25.15 5.82
CA PHE A 3 -46.89 25.33 6.12
C PHE A 3 -46.22 23.95 6.17
N PHE A 4 -45.45 23.63 5.13
CA PHE A 4 -44.48 22.53 5.17
C PHE A 4 -43.35 22.92 6.13
N PHE A 5 -43.38 22.38 7.34
CA PHE A 5 -42.22 22.33 8.22
C PHE A 5 -41.15 21.47 7.53
N LYS A 6 -40.12 22.10 6.97
CA LYS A 6 -38.85 21.40 6.68
C LYS A 6 -38.30 20.90 8.03
N PRO A 7 -37.89 19.63 8.16
CA PRO A 7 -37.15 19.20 9.33
C PRO A 7 -35.87 20.03 9.43
N SER A 8 -35.57 20.52 10.63
CA SER A 8 -34.25 21.05 10.99
C SER A 8 -33.15 20.09 10.52
N PRO A 9 -32.03 20.56 9.95
CA PRO A 9 -30.92 19.68 9.62
C PRO A 9 -30.47 19.01 10.93
N ARG A 10 -30.46 17.67 10.95
CA ARG A 10 -29.89 16.91 12.07
C ARG A 10 -28.50 17.48 12.36
N SER A 11 -28.23 17.85 13.60
CA SER A 11 -26.87 18.22 14.03
C SER A 11 -25.92 17.13 13.56
N LYS A 12 -24.84 17.51 12.86
CA LYS A 12 -23.81 16.57 12.41
C LYS A 12 -23.37 15.75 13.63
N PRO A 13 -23.35 14.40 13.55
CA PRO A 13 -23.03 13.56 14.69
C PRO A 13 -21.61 13.85 15.19
N GLY A 14 -21.41 13.74 16.51
CA GLY A 14 -20.08 13.91 17.09
C GLY A 14 -19.10 12.81 16.62
N PRO A 15 -17.77 13.00 16.76
CA PRO A 15 -16.78 12.04 16.29
C PRO A 15 -16.97 10.62 16.84
N ALA A 16 -17.27 10.49 18.14
CA ALA A 16 -17.50 9.20 18.80
C ALA A 16 -18.82 8.55 18.36
N GLU A 17 -19.88 9.33 18.21
CA GLU A 17 -21.17 8.85 17.71
C GLU A 17 -21.05 8.35 16.27
N LEU A 18 -20.28 9.07 15.44
CA LEU A 18 -20.02 8.68 14.06
C LEU A 18 -19.21 7.38 13.99
N ALA A 19 -18.15 7.23 14.80
CA ALA A 19 -17.38 5.97 14.87
C ALA A 19 -18.27 4.78 15.27
N GLY A 20 -19.13 4.96 16.27
CA GLY A 20 -20.11 3.95 16.68
C GLY A 20 -21.12 3.61 15.58
N ALA A 21 -21.69 4.63 14.93
CA ALA A 21 -22.63 4.45 13.83
C ALA A 21 -22.01 3.71 12.64
N ILE A 22 -20.76 4.04 12.29
CA ILE A 22 -19.99 3.32 11.27
C ILE A 22 -19.86 1.85 11.68
N LYS A 23 -19.40 1.56 12.89
CA LYS A 23 -19.24 0.18 13.38
C LYS A 23 -20.52 -0.63 13.25
N GLU A 24 -21.63 -0.11 13.78
CA GLU A 24 -22.92 -0.79 13.75
C GLU A 24 -23.43 -1.01 12.32
N SER A 25 -23.29 -0.02 11.44
CA SER A 25 -23.68 -0.15 10.02
C SER A 25 -22.87 -1.21 9.27
N PHE A 26 -21.57 -1.35 9.58
CA PHE A 26 -20.73 -2.39 8.96
C PHE A 26 -21.04 -3.79 9.50
N LEU A 27 -21.39 -3.90 10.79
CA LEU A 27 -21.83 -5.17 11.38
C LEU A 27 -23.20 -5.61 10.86
N SER A 28 -24.10 -4.66 10.58
CA SER A 28 -25.44 -4.96 10.07
C SER A 28 -25.43 -5.49 8.63
N LEU A 29 -24.33 -5.35 7.88
CA LEU A 29 -24.16 -5.94 6.55
C LEU A 29 -24.28 -7.48 6.55
N ASP A 30 -24.03 -8.14 7.68
CA ASP A 30 -24.17 -9.60 7.81
C ASP A 30 -25.62 -10.05 8.11
N THR A 31 -26.56 -9.12 8.21
CA THR A 31 -27.96 -9.40 8.55
C THR A 31 -28.87 -9.44 7.32
N ASN A 32 -30.08 -9.98 7.47
CA ASN A 32 -31.05 -10.17 6.38
C ASN A 32 -31.50 -8.89 5.65
N THR A 33 -31.19 -7.69 6.16
CA THR A 33 -31.54 -6.39 5.55
C THR A 33 -30.35 -5.71 4.86
N PHE A 34 -29.67 -6.44 3.98
CA PHE A 34 -28.43 -5.99 3.31
C PHE A 34 -28.54 -4.63 2.60
N ALA A 35 -29.61 -4.39 1.83
CA ALA A 35 -29.73 -3.16 1.04
C ALA A 35 -29.80 -1.90 1.91
N LYS A 36 -30.54 -1.96 3.02
CA LYS A 36 -30.66 -0.85 3.96
C LYS A 36 -29.36 -0.66 4.76
N ALA A 37 -28.73 -1.76 5.18
CA ALA A 37 -27.43 -1.72 5.84
C ALA A 37 -26.36 -1.09 4.95
N LEU A 38 -26.35 -1.45 3.66
CA LEU A 38 -25.43 -0.87 2.68
C LEU A 38 -25.66 0.64 2.53
N GLU A 39 -26.90 1.08 2.37
CA GLU A 39 -27.22 2.53 2.30
C GLU A 39 -26.76 3.29 3.55
N GLU A 40 -26.94 2.71 4.73
CA GLU A 40 -26.44 3.30 5.99
C GLU A 40 -24.90 3.37 6.03
N VAL A 41 -24.21 2.33 5.58
CA VAL A 41 -22.75 2.32 5.46
C VAL A 41 -22.27 3.42 4.52
N GLU A 42 -22.87 3.56 3.35
CA GLU A 42 -22.48 4.57 2.36
C GLU A 42 -22.65 5.99 2.90
N ASN A 43 -23.77 6.26 3.57
CA ASN A 43 -24.03 7.55 4.21
C ASN A 43 -23.04 7.85 5.35
N ASN A 44 -22.70 6.84 6.15
CA ASN A 44 -21.75 6.99 7.25
C ASN A 44 -20.30 7.20 6.75
N VAL A 45 -19.89 6.49 5.69
CA VAL A 45 -18.58 6.68 5.03
C VAL A 45 -18.48 8.08 4.41
N LEU A 46 -19.54 8.57 3.77
CA LEU A 46 -19.59 9.93 3.27
C LEU A 46 -19.50 10.97 4.40
N SER A 47 -20.19 10.74 5.50
CA SER A 47 -20.14 11.62 6.69
C SER A 47 -18.73 11.65 7.30
N MET A 48 -18.06 10.49 7.37
CA MET A 48 -16.66 10.40 7.77
C MET A 48 -15.76 11.20 6.83
N ARG A 49 -15.93 11.06 5.52
CA ARG A 49 -15.16 11.81 4.52
C ARG A 49 -15.29 13.32 4.71
N GLN A 50 -16.51 13.81 4.93
CA GLN A 50 -16.78 15.23 5.16
C GLN A 50 -16.13 15.73 6.47
N MET A 51 -16.15 14.92 7.53
CA MET A 51 -15.46 15.26 8.79
C MET A 51 -13.94 15.33 8.61
N LEU A 52 -13.36 14.40 7.85
CA LEU A 52 -11.92 14.30 7.62
C LEU A 52 -11.38 15.35 6.64
N SER A 53 -12.14 15.69 5.60
CA SER A 53 -11.67 16.56 4.49
C SER A 53 -12.24 17.96 4.54
N GLY A 54 -13.25 18.21 5.37
CA GLY A 54 -14.12 19.37 5.26
C GLY A 54 -15.15 19.21 4.12
N ASP A 55 -16.11 20.14 4.10
CA ASP A 55 -17.05 20.32 2.99
C ASP A 55 -17.00 21.76 2.48
N ALA A 56 -17.90 22.13 1.55
CA ALA A 56 -17.92 23.48 0.98
C ALA A 56 -18.19 24.60 2.01
N GLU A 57 -18.68 24.25 3.21
CA GLU A 57 -19.07 25.21 4.25
C GLU A 57 -18.27 25.07 5.56
N THR A 58 -17.62 23.93 5.79
CA THR A 58 -17.02 23.57 7.07
C THR A 58 -15.58 23.10 6.88
N GLU A 59 -14.63 23.78 7.50
CA GLU A 59 -13.23 23.33 7.55
C GLU A 59 -13.06 22.14 8.52
N PRO A 60 -12.11 21.23 8.24
CA PRO A 60 -11.85 20.06 9.09
C PRO A 60 -11.26 20.47 10.45
N ASN A 61 -11.97 20.13 11.52
CA ASN A 61 -11.50 20.36 12.90
C ASN A 61 -10.54 19.24 13.34
N GLN A 62 -9.30 19.61 13.69
CA GLN A 62 -8.24 18.66 14.07
C GLN A 62 -8.54 17.88 15.35
N ASP A 63 -9.24 18.47 16.32
CA ASP A 63 -9.62 17.77 17.56
C ASP A 63 -10.68 16.70 17.29
N HIS A 64 -11.66 17.04 16.43
CA HIS A 64 -12.67 16.09 16.00
C HIS A 64 -12.07 14.92 15.20
N ILE A 65 -11.09 15.19 14.32
CA ILE A 65 -10.38 14.15 13.57
C ILE A 65 -9.59 13.26 14.53
N SER A 66 -8.86 13.85 15.47
CA SER A 66 -8.07 13.10 16.46
C SER A 66 -8.95 12.19 17.31
N GLN A 67 -10.10 12.70 17.76
CA GLN A 67 -11.07 11.90 18.50
C GLN A 67 -11.64 10.76 17.63
N LEU A 68 -12.02 11.05 16.38
CA LEU A 68 -12.51 10.04 15.45
C LEU A 68 -11.50 8.92 15.23
N VAL A 69 -10.22 9.26 15.00
CA VAL A 69 -9.14 8.30 14.79
C VAL A 69 -9.01 7.34 15.98
N VAL A 70 -9.02 7.88 17.20
CA VAL A 70 -8.91 7.08 18.42
C VAL A 70 -10.10 6.13 18.57
N GLU A 71 -11.33 6.60 18.31
CA GLU A 71 -12.53 5.77 18.44
C GLU A 71 -12.63 4.71 17.34
N ILE A 72 -12.21 5.00 16.11
CA ILE A 72 -12.13 4.00 15.02
C ILE A 72 -11.13 2.89 15.40
N CYS A 73 -9.96 3.25 15.94
CA CYS A 73 -8.94 2.27 16.36
C CYS A 73 -9.42 1.43 17.55
N LYS A 74 -10.00 2.05 18.59
CA LYS A 74 -10.55 1.33 19.75
C LYS A 74 -11.74 0.44 19.41
N GLY A 75 -12.51 0.84 18.39
CA GLY A 75 -13.72 0.14 17.97
C GLY A 75 -13.50 -1.03 17.00
N ASP A 76 -12.25 -1.35 16.64
CA ASP A 76 -11.89 -2.31 15.59
C ASP A 76 -12.55 -2.01 14.23
N VAL A 77 -12.86 -0.74 13.98
CA VAL A 77 -13.56 -0.33 12.75
C VAL A 77 -12.65 -0.50 11.52
N PHE A 78 -11.34 -0.36 11.69
CA PHE A 78 -10.33 -0.64 10.67
C PHE A 78 -10.42 -2.08 10.13
N PHE A 79 -10.70 -3.05 11.01
CA PHE A 79 -10.89 -4.44 10.61
C PHE A 79 -12.12 -4.58 9.71
N LEU A 80 -13.23 -3.92 10.07
CA LEU A 80 -14.46 -3.93 9.28
C LEU A 80 -14.29 -3.28 7.91
N PHE A 81 -13.55 -2.17 7.81
CA PHE A 81 -13.25 -1.51 6.55
C PHE A 81 -12.60 -2.44 5.53
N ILE A 82 -11.67 -3.29 5.99
CA ILE A 82 -10.93 -4.22 5.14
C ILE A 82 -11.78 -5.44 4.80
N HIS A 83 -12.35 -6.12 5.80
CA HIS A 83 -13.11 -7.35 5.58
C HIS A 83 -14.41 -7.15 4.81
N LYS A 84 -15.07 -5.99 4.95
CA LYS A 84 -16.30 -5.65 4.22
C LYS A 84 -16.03 -4.87 2.94
N LEU A 85 -14.78 -4.54 2.60
CA LEU A 85 -14.45 -3.86 1.34
C LEU A 85 -15.09 -4.51 0.09
N PRO A 86 -15.15 -5.86 -0.05
CA PRO A 86 -15.79 -6.50 -1.20
C PRO A 86 -17.30 -6.25 -1.30
N THR A 87 -17.99 -5.99 -0.19
CA THR A 87 -19.46 -5.83 -0.17
C THR A 87 -19.91 -4.39 -0.48
N LEU A 88 -18.98 -3.43 -0.44
CA LEU A 88 -19.28 -2.01 -0.67
C LEU A 88 -19.45 -1.70 -2.17
N SER A 89 -20.20 -0.66 -2.50
CA SER A 89 -20.26 -0.15 -3.87
C SER A 89 -18.95 0.53 -4.29
N TRP A 90 -18.78 0.75 -5.60
CA TRP A 90 -17.59 1.43 -6.13
C TRP A 90 -17.39 2.84 -5.53
N GLU A 91 -18.48 3.61 -5.38
CA GLU A 91 -18.41 4.96 -4.82
C GLU A 91 -18.01 4.94 -3.35
N ALA A 92 -18.60 4.03 -2.57
CA ALA A 92 -18.26 3.84 -1.16
C ALA A 92 -16.81 3.40 -0.96
N ARG A 93 -16.30 2.49 -1.81
CA ARG A 93 -14.88 2.09 -1.80
C ARG A 93 -13.96 3.27 -2.08
N LYS A 94 -14.31 4.14 -3.04
CA LYS A 94 -13.52 5.34 -3.37
C LYS A 94 -13.44 6.30 -2.19
N ASP A 95 -14.57 6.56 -1.54
CA ASP A 95 -14.63 7.44 -0.37
C ASP A 95 -13.90 6.84 0.83
N LEU A 96 -14.03 5.52 1.04
CA LEU A 96 -13.31 4.80 2.09
C LEU A 96 -11.80 4.84 1.88
N MET A 97 -11.31 4.65 0.64
CA MET A 97 -9.88 4.78 0.31
C MET A 97 -9.33 6.19 0.60
N HIS A 98 -10.12 7.22 0.32
CA HIS A 98 -9.74 8.60 0.62
C HIS A 98 -9.64 8.82 2.13
N CYS A 99 -10.64 8.35 2.88
CA CYS A 99 -10.63 8.39 4.35
C CYS A 99 -9.45 7.61 4.93
N TRP A 100 -9.19 6.40 4.42
CA TRP A 100 -8.06 5.55 4.81
C TRP A 100 -6.72 6.30 4.73
N SER A 101 -6.48 7.00 3.62
CA SER A 101 -5.25 7.77 3.43
C SER A 101 -5.11 8.93 4.42
N ILE A 102 -6.22 9.57 4.80
CA ILE A 102 -6.20 10.65 5.81
C ILE A 102 -5.98 10.07 7.20
N LEU A 103 -6.72 9.01 7.56
CA LEU A 103 -6.64 8.36 8.87
C LEU A 103 -5.23 7.83 9.16
N LEU A 104 -4.57 7.20 8.17
CA LEU A 104 -3.19 6.72 8.33
C LEU A 104 -2.19 7.86 8.53
N ARG A 105 -2.37 8.98 7.83
CA ARG A 105 -1.48 10.14 7.90
C ARG A 105 -1.71 11.00 9.15
N HIS A 106 -2.87 10.87 9.78
CA HIS A 106 -3.20 11.64 10.96
C HIS A 106 -2.34 11.21 12.15
N ASN A 107 -1.73 12.20 12.79
CA ASN A 107 -0.89 12.00 13.96
C ASN A 107 -1.64 12.51 15.20
N VAL A 108 -1.71 11.68 16.23
CA VAL A 108 -2.28 12.04 17.54
C VAL A 108 -1.13 11.98 18.55
N ASP A 109 -0.79 13.12 19.17
CA ASP A 109 0.26 13.23 20.20
C ASP A 109 1.62 12.63 19.80
N SER A 110 2.09 12.94 18.59
CA SER A 110 3.33 12.39 17.99
C SER A 110 3.29 10.89 17.67
N ARG A 111 2.12 10.24 17.71
CA ARG A 111 1.93 8.83 17.36
C ARG A 111 1.00 8.65 16.17
N TYR A 112 1.26 7.62 15.38
CA TYR A 112 0.38 7.21 14.28
C TYR A 112 -0.50 6.05 14.74
N CYS A 113 -1.58 6.35 15.49
CA CYS A 113 -2.45 5.34 16.10
C CYS A 113 -2.93 4.28 15.09
N CYS A 114 -3.30 4.68 13.88
CA CYS A 114 -3.76 3.77 12.83
C CYS A 114 -2.64 2.83 12.34
N VAL A 115 -1.40 3.33 12.28
CA VAL A 115 -0.23 2.53 11.87
C VAL A 115 0.09 1.51 12.96
N GLU A 116 0.14 1.95 14.22
CA GLU A 116 0.33 1.06 15.38
C GLU A 116 -0.77 0.00 15.47
N TYR A 117 -2.02 0.35 15.16
CA TYR A 117 -3.12 -0.61 15.08
C TYR A 117 -2.85 -1.68 14.03
N ILE A 118 -2.49 -1.30 12.79
CA ILE A 118 -2.22 -2.26 11.71
C ILE A 118 -0.99 -3.13 12.04
N GLU A 119 0.04 -2.59 12.70
CA GLU A 119 1.20 -3.36 13.15
C GLU A 119 0.83 -4.48 14.12
N ASN A 120 -0.20 -4.27 14.96
CA ASN A 120 -0.73 -5.29 15.87
C ASN A 120 -1.73 -6.26 15.19
N HIS A 121 -2.17 -5.95 13.97
CA HIS A 121 -3.17 -6.69 13.20
C HIS A 121 -2.69 -7.01 11.78
N LEU A 122 -1.54 -7.71 11.67
CA LEU A 122 -0.89 -7.99 10.38
C LEU A 122 -1.76 -8.82 9.41
N GLU A 123 -2.74 -9.56 9.93
CA GLU A 123 -3.75 -10.28 9.14
C GLU A 123 -4.53 -9.37 8.18
N LEU A 124 -4.64 -8.08 8.51
CA LEU A 124 -5.29 -7.07 7.68
C LEU A 124 -4.51 -6.80 6.39
N LEU A 125 -3.18 -6.75 6.50
CA LEU A 125 -2.29 -6.58 5.34
C LEU A 125 -2.37 -7.80 4.44
N ASP A 126 -2.37 -9.00 5.02
CA ASP A 126 -2.54 -10.25 4.28
C ASP A 126 -3.87 -10.31 3.55
N PHE A 127 -4.97 -9.90 4.20
CA PHE A 127 -6.28 -9.85 3.57
C PHE A 127 -6.30 -8.90 2.38
N LEU A 128 -5.73 -7.69 2.51
CA LEU A 128 -5.62 -6.73 1.40
C LEU A 128 -4.83 -7.32 0.22
N ILE A 129 -3.76 -8.07 0.48
CA ILE A 129 -2.98 -8.75 -0.56
C ILE A 129 -3.76 -9.91 -1.21
N ILE A 130 -4.56 -10.66 -0.44
CA ILE A 130 -5.39 -11.73 -0.98
C ILE A 130 -6.52 -11.18 -1.85
N CYS A 131 -7.15 -10.09 -1.42
CA CYS A 131 -8.24 -9.41 -2.11
C CYS A 131 -7.84 -8.84 -3.47
N TYR A 132 -6.55 -8.66 -3.74
CA TYR A 132 -6.04 -8.35 -5.08
C TYR A 132 -6.41 -9.38 -6.14
N ASN A 133 -6.74 -10.62 -5.75
CA ASN A 133 -7.25 -11.61 -6.69
C ASN A 133 -8.64 -11.26 -7.26
N ASN A 134 -9.42 -10.44 -6.55
CA ASN A 134 -10.70 -9.95 -7.02
C ASN A 134 -10.49 -8.65 -7.82
N LYS A 135 -10.69 -8.74 -9.14
CA LYS A 135 -10.49 -7.63 -10.09
C LYS A 135 -11.29 -6.38 -9.75
N GLU A 136 -12.45 -6.53 -9.11
CA GLU A 136 -13.36 -5.42 -8.81
C GLU A 136 -12.83 -4.52 -7.68
N ILE A 137 -12.10 -5.11 -6.73
CA ILE A 137 -11.55 -4.41 -5.55
C ILE A 137 -10.03 -4.27 -5.59
N ALA A 138 -9.35 -4.89 -6.55
CA ALA A 138 -7.89 -4.88 -6.66
C ALA A 138 -7.33 -3.44 -6.67
N LEU A 139 -7.99 -2.52 -7.37
CA LEU A 139 -7.58 -1.11 -7.39
C LEU A 139 -7.69 -0.47 -6.00
N SER A 140 -8.76 -0.77 -5.26
CA SER A 140 -8.99 -0.23 -3.91
C SER A 140 -7.99 -0.78 -2.90
N CYS A 141 -7.80 -2.10 -2.89
CA CYS A 141 -6.81 -2.76 -2.04
C CYS A 141 -5.41 -2.23 -2.32
N GLY A 142 -5.10 -1.97 -3.59
CA GLY A 142 -3.85 -1.38 -4.00
C GLY A 142 -3.58 0.00 -3.50
N ASN A 143 -4.57 0.88 -3.63
CA ASN A 143 -4.46 2.21 -3.07
C ASN A 143 -4.30 2.18 -1.55
N MET A 144 -5.01 1.30 -0.84
CA MET A 144 -4.85 1.17 0.61
C MET A 144 -3.45 0.66 0.99
N LEU A 145 -2.95 -0.36 0.30
CA LEU A 145 -1.59 -0.89 0.49
C LEU A 145 -0.50 0.14 0.15
N ARG A 146 -0.71 1.01 -0.87
CA ARG A 146 0.19 2.14 -1.17
C ARG A 146 0.40 3.04 0.02
N GLU A 147 -0.67 3.37 0.71
CA GLU A 147 -0.61 4.24 1.88
C GLU A 147 0.14 3.54 3.03
N CYS A 148 -0.05 2.23 3.23
CA CYS A 148 0.69 1.45 4.23
C CYS A 148 2.20 1.41 3.95
N ILE A 149 2.61 1.21 2.69
CA ILE A 149 4.01 1.08 2.29
C ILE A 149 4.84 2.35 2.58
N LYS A 150 4.19 3.51 2.73
CA LYS A 150 4.88 4.76 3.11
C LYS A 150 5.52 4.69 4.50
N TYR A 151 5.07 3.76 5.34
CA TYR A 151 5.60 3.53 6.68
C TYR A 151 6.59 2.35 6.65
N PRO A 152 7.87 2.55 7.01
CA PRO A 152 8.90 1.50 6.90
C PRO A 152 8.55 0.19 7.63
N THR A 153 7.89 0.28 8.78
CA THR A 153 7.43 -0.87 9.58
C THR A 153 6.40 -1.70 8.82
N LEU A 154 5.33 -1.07 8.31
CA LEU A 154 4.32 -1.73 7.51
C LEU A 154 4.86 -2.24 6.17
N ALA A 155 5.74 -1.48 5.51
CA ALA A 155 6.40 -1.90 4.28
C ALA A 155 7.18 -3.20 4.48
N LYS A 156 7.92 -3.29 5.60
CA LYS A 156 8.63 -4.52 5.99
C LYS A 156 7.64 -5.68 6.19
N CYS A 157 6.55 -5.48 6.93
CA CYS A 157 5.54 -6.51 7.16
C CYS A 157 4.92 -7.02 5.85
N ILE A 158 4.58 -6.13 4.92
CA ILE A 158 4.03 -6.49 3.60
C ILE A 158 5.04 -7.31 2.79
N LEU A 159 6.32 -6.91 2.78
CA LEU A 159 7.37 -7.56 2.00
C LEU A 159 7.78 -8.92 2.58
N GLU A 160 7.62 -9.11 3.89
CA GLU A 160 7.89 -10.37 4.58
C GLU A 160 6.67 -11.31 4.61
N SER A 161 5.48 -10.84 4.19
CA SER A 161 4.28 -11.66 4.11
C SER A 161 4.43 -12.80 3.10
N ARG A 162 3.97 -13.99 3.48
CA ARG A 162 3.86 -15.15 2.56
C ARG A 162 2.92 -14.86 1.39
N SER A 163 1.89 -14.04 1.64
CA SER A 163 0.91 -13.63 0.63
C SER A 163 1.50 -12.68 -0.40
N PHE A 164 2.65 -12.04 -0.12
CA PHE A 164 3.29 -11.12 -1.04
C PHE A 164 3.63 -11.75 -2.39
N GLU A 165 3.84 -13.07 -2.46
CA GLU A 165 4.02 -13.77 -3.74
C GLU A 165 2.84 -13.59 -4.70
N LEU A 166 1.62 -13.44 -4.17
CA LEU A 166 0.41 -13.16 -4.96
C LEU A 166 0.48 -11.78 -5.62
N SER A 167 1.23 -10.83 -5.06
CA SER A 167 1.40 -9.50 -5.65
C SER A 167 2.06 -9.57 -7.03
N PHE A 168 2.94 -10.55 -7.27
CA PHE A 168 3.65 -10.68 -8.56
C PHE A 168 2.77 -11.22 -9.69
N LYS A 169 1.61 -11.80 -9.38
CA LYS A 169 0.58 -12.10 -10.39
C LYS A 169 0.00 -10.81 -10.98
N TYR A 170 0.03 -9.72 -10.21
CA TYR A 170 -0.52 -8.41 -10.55
C TYR A 170 0.62 -7.39 -10.65
N VAL A 171 1.22 -7.29 -11.84
CA VAL A 171 2.44 -6.51 -12.20
C VAL A 171 2.48 -5.06 -11.66
N GLU A 172 1.35 -4.48 -11.27
CA GLU A 172 1.23 -3.13 -10.73
C GLU A 172 1.74 -2.97 -9.28
N LEU A 173 1.66 -4.01 -8.43
CA LEU A 173 2.07 -3.93 -7.02
C LEU A 173 3.58 -3.74 -6.82
N PRO A 174 4.47 -4.51 -7.48
CA PRO A 174 5.90 -4.32 -7.26
C PRO A 174 6.44 -3.04 -7.91
N ARG A 175 5.82 -2.55 -9.00
CA ARG A 175 6.14 -1.21 -9.56
C ARG A 175 5.82 -0.08 -8.59
N MET A 176 4.73 -0.25 -7.85
CA MET A 176 4.24 0.72 -6.88
C MET A 176 5.12 0.82 -5.63
N LEU A 177 5.71 -0.30 -5.19
CA LEU A 177 6.72 -0.32 -4.11
C LEU A 177 7.99 0.47 -4.48
N LEU A 178 8.28 0.66 -5.77
CA LEU A 178 9.47 1.34 -6.27
C LEU A 178 9.34 2.87 -6.39
N LEU A 179 8.11 3.42 -6.40
CA LEU A 179 7.88 4.87 -6.56
C LEU A 179 8.29 5.75 -5.35
N PRO A 180 8.21 5.32 -4.07
CA PRO A 180 8.65 6.12 -2.92
C PRO A 180 10.17 6.09 -2.65
N SER A 181 10.98 5.48 -3.53
CA SER A 181 12.32 4.96 -3.20
C SER A 181 13.46 5.97 -3.08
N SER A 182 13.25 7.27 -3.25
CA SER A 182 14.32 8.26 -3.03
C SER A 182 14.64 8.49 -1.55
N SER A 183 13.64 8.43 -0.65
CA SER A 183 13.83 8.66 0.79
C SER A 183 14.23 7.43 1.60
N HIS A 184 13.92 6.22 1.11
CA HIS A 184 14.15 4.95 1.83
C HIS A 184 14.95 3.92 1.03
N TYR A 185 15.88 4.38 0.18
CA TYR A 185 16.69 3.53 -0.71
C TYR A 185 17.25 2.27 -0.04
N VAL A 186 17.89 2.40 1.13
CA VAL A 186 18.58 1.30 1.81
C VAL A 186 17.60 0.20 2.24
N GLN A 187 16.59 0.57 3.03
CA GLN A 187 15.57 -0.36 3.53
C GLN A 187 14.81 -1.03 2.38
N PHE A 188 14.51 -0.27 1.33
CA PHE A 188 13.84 -0.80 0.15
C PHE A 188 14.65 -1.90 -0.52
N PHE A 189 15.92 -1.62 -0.87
CA PHE A 189 16.73 -2.60 -1.60
C PHE A 189 17.15 -3.79 -0.75
N GLU A 190 17.26 -3.66 0.58
CA GLU A 190 17.42 -4.81 1.49
C GLU A 190 16.26 -5.79 1.38
N LEU A 191 15.02 -5.29 1.30
CA LEU A 191 13.84 -6.13 1.13
C LEU A 191 13.71 -6.63 -0.31
N TYR A 192 14.03 -5.80 -1.29
CA TYR A 192 13.99 -6.18 -2.71
C TYR A 192 15.00 -7.28 -3.05
N GLU A 193 16.13 -7.32 -2.35
CA GLU A 193 17.12 -8.40 -2.45
C GLU A 193 16.49 -9.76 -2.21
N LYS A 194 15.65 -9.88 -1.17
CA LYS A 194 14.93 -11.13 -0.83
C LYS A 194 14.04 -11.61 -1.98
N LEU A 195 13.49 -10.67 -2.77
CA LEU A 195 12.64 -10.97 -3.92
C LEU A 195 13.45 -11.48 -5.11
N LEU A 196 14.62 -10.88 -5.35
CA LEU A 196 15.56 -11.30 -6.39
C LEU A 196 16.20 -12.67 -6.10
N THR A 197 16.35 -13.02 -4.82
CA THR A 197 16.89 -14.32 -4.38
C THR A 197 15.81 -15.30 -3.93
N SER A 198 14.53 -15.00 -4.19
CA SER A 198 13.42 -15.87 -3.80
C SER A 198 13.53 -17.26 -4.47
N PRO A 199 13.21 -18.36 -3.75
CA PRO A 199 13.13 -19.69 -4.36
C PRO A 199 12.00 -19.79 -5.40
N ASN A 200 10.98 -18.95 -5.31
CA ASN A 200 9.85 -18.95 -6.25
C ASN A 200 10.27 -18.37 -7.61
N TYR A 201 10.14 -19.18 -8.66
CA TYR A 201 10.48 -18.81 -10.03
C TYR A 201 9.75 -17.55 -10.52
N VAL A 202 8.44 -17.47 -10.30
CA VAL A 202 7.59 -16.37 -10.78
C VAL A 202 7.99 -15.08 -10.08
N THR A 203 8.13 -15.12 -8.76
CA THR A 203 8.59 -14.00 -7.94
C THR A 203 9.93 -13.46 -8.44
N ARG A 204 10.93 -14.34 -8.59
CA ARG A 204 12.27 -13.95 -9.04
C ARG A 204 12.26 -13.34 -10.44
N ARG A 205 11.57 -13.98 -11.39
CA ARG A 205 11.46 -13.49 -12.77
C ARG A 205 10.78 -12.12 -12.84
N GLN A 206 9.66 -11.94 -12.15
CA GLN A 206 8.91 -10.68 -12.20
C GLN A 206 9.64 -9.55 -11.47
N SER A 207 10.22 -9.83 -10.31
CA SER A 207 11.04 -8.86 -9.56
C SER A 207 12.20 -8.35 -10.40
N LEU A 208 12.87 -9.25 -11.13
CA LEU A 208 13.99 -8.88 -11.99
C LEU A 208 13.56 -8.04 -13.19
N LYS A 209 12.44 -8.39 -13.83
CA LYS A 209 11.86 -7.58 -14.92
C LYS A 209 11.50 -6.18 -14.45
N ILE A 210 10.79 -6.09 -13.32
CA ILE A 210 10.32 -4.82 -12.77
C ILE A 210 11.51 -3.94 -12.35
N LEU A 211 12.56 -4.54 -11.77
CA LEU A 211 13.78 -3.82 -11.45
C LEU A 211 14.48 -3.29 -12.70
N SER A 212 14.57 -4.10 -13.76
CA SER A 212 15.15 -3.67 -15.03
C SER A 212 14.41 -2.47 -15.61
N ASP A 213 13.07 -2.53 -15.66
CA ASP A 213 12.25 -1.43 -16.17
C ASP A 213 12.43 -0.17 -15.31
N PHE A 214 12.42 -0.32 -13.99
CA PHE A 214 12.56 0.78 -13.04
C PHE A 214 13.91 1.49 -13.12
N LEU A 215 15.02 0.74 -13.14
CA LEU A 215 16.37 1.32 -13.20
C LEU A 215 16.64 2.06 -14.51
N LEU A 216 15.95 1.68 -15.60
CA LEU A 216 16.13 2.27 -16.92
C LEU A 216 15.19 3.47 -17.19
N GLU A 217 14.25 3.76 -16.29
CA GLU A 217 13.39 4.93 -16.40
C GLU A 217 14.15 6.24 -16.13
N PRO A 218 14.00 7.28 -16.98
CA PRO A 218 14.74 8.55 -16.82
C PRO A 218 14.55 9.22 -15.45
N GLN A 219 13.36 9.12 -14.87
CA GLN A 219 13.03 9.67 -13.56
C GLN A 219 13.80 9.02 -12.41
N ASN A 220 14.28 7.78 -12.58
CA ASN A 220 14.97 7.00 -11.55
C ASN A 220 16.50 7.00 -11.73
N LEU A 221 17.04 7.87 -12.59
CA LEU A 221 18.47 7.88 -12.94
C LEU A 221 19.38 8.00 -11.71
N GLN A 222 19.00 8.78 -10.70
CA GLN A 222 19.79 8.93 -9.47
C GLN A 222 19.86 7.63 -8.66
N ILE A 223 18.76 6.89 -8.62
CA ILE A 223 18.65 5.60 -7.94
C ILE A 223 19.47 4.55 -8.69
N MET A 224 19.37 4.52 -10.02
CA MET A 224 20.20 3.66 -10.87
C MET A 224 21.69 3.95 -10.67
N LYS A 225 22.10 5.22 -10.68
CA LYS A 225 23.51 5.61 -10.44
C LYS A 225 24.01 5.14 -9.09
N ARG A 226 23.19 5.18 -8.04
CA ARG A 226 23.54 4.62 -6.72
C ARG A 226 23.62 3.10 -6.75
N TYR A 227 22.64 2.43 -7.35
CA TYR A 227 22.53 0.98 -7.46
C TYR A 227 23.75 0.34 -8.14
N ILE A 228 24.23 0.92 -9.24
CA ILE A 228 25.35 0.37 -10.01
C ILE A 228 26.74 0.58 -9.37
N LEU A 229 26.80 1.21 -8.21
CA LEU A 229 28.03 1.35 -7.42
C LEU A 229 28.14 0.27 -6.33
N GLU A 230 27.07 -0.47 -6.03
CA GLU A 230 27.08 -1.49 -4.97
C GLU A 230 27.43 -2.88 -5.53
N VAL A 231 28.55 -3.43 -5.05
CA VAL A 231 29.08 -4.75 -5.47
C VAL A 231 28.13 -5.89 -5.13
N ARG A 232 27.38 -5.77 -4.04
CA ARG A 232 26.35 -6.73 -3.65
C ARG A 232 25.34 -6.98 -4.78
N PHE A 233 24.81 -5.91 -5.38
CA PHE A 233 23.84 -6.04 -6.47
C PHE A 233 24.46 -6.63 -7.74
N LEU A 234 25.74 -6.32 -8.02
CA LEU A 234 26.47 -6.96 -9.11
C LEU A 234 26.55 -8.48 -8.89
N HIS A 235 26.95 -8.94 -7.70
CA HIS A 235 27.03 -10.37 -7.39
C HIS A 235 25.69 -11.09 -7.58
N ILE A 236 24.57 -10.47 -7.19
CA ILE A 236 23.23 -11.02 -7.45
C ILE A 236 22.99 -11.15 -8.95
N MET A 237 23.25 -10.10 -9.75
CA MET A 237 23.05 -10.16 -11.20
C MET A 237 23.92 -11.25 -11.84
N MET A 238 25.16 -11.40 -11.38
CA MET A 238 26.08 -12.44 -11.87
C MET A 238 25.66 -13.85 -11.47
N ALA A 239 25.07 -14.03 -10.28
CA ALA A 239 24.46 -15.29 -9.89
C ALA A 239 23.23 -15.61 -10.75
N LEU A 240 22.38 -14.62 -11.01
CA LEU A 240 21.17 -14.78 -11.84
C LEU A 240 21.49 -15.02 -13.33
N LEU A 241 22.63 -14.55 -13.83
CA LEU A 241 23.14 -14.90 -15.17
C LEU A 241 23.46 -16.40 -15.30
N LYS A 242 23.68 -17.10 -14.18
CA LYS A 242 23.92 -18.55 -14.12
C LYS A 242 22.66 -19.35 -13.75
N ASP A 243 21.50 -18.70 -13.62
CA ASP A 243 20.22 -19.36 -13.31
C ASP A 243 19.84 -20.34 -14.43
N THR A 244 19.10 -21.41 -14.11
CA THR A 244 18.69 -22.42 -15.10
C THR A 244 17.67 -21.89 -16.12
N SER A 245 16.96 -20.80 -15.79
CA SER A 245 15.95 -20.20 -16.66
C SER A 245 16.52 -19.14 -17.59
N LYS A 246 16.43 -19.38 -18.91
CA LYS A 246 16.79 -18.39 -19.95
C LYS A 246 16.11 -17.03 -19.76
N ASN A 247 14.84 -17.01 -19.32
CA ASN A 247 14.12 -15.77 -19.08
C ASN A 247 14.76 -14.92 -17.98
N ILE A 248 15.22 -15.58 -16.90
CA ILE A 248 15.90 -14.90 -15.79
C ILE A 248 17.28 -14.40 -16.26
N GLN A 249 18.03 -15.23 -16.97
CA GLN A 249 19.33 -14.85 -17.54
C GLN A 249 19.23 -13.59 -18.42
N ILE A 250 18.24 -13.53 -19.32
CA ILE A 250 18.03 -12.37 -20.21
C ILE A 250 17.71 -11.10 -19.40
N SER A 251 16.80 -11.18 -18.43
CA SER A 251 16.47 -10.04 -17.58
C SER A 251 17.65 -9.59 -16.71
N ALA A 252 18.44 -10.53 -16.18
CA ALA A 252 19.66 -10.23 -15.42
C ALA A 252 20.69 -9.52 -16.30
N PHE A 253 20.84 -9.97 -17.55
CA PHE A 253 21.76 -9.37 -18.51
C PHE A 253 21.43 -7.90 -18.79
N HIS A 254 20.14 -7.54 -18.88
CA HIS A 254 19.71 -6.15 -19.09
C HIS A 254 20.13 -5.20 -17.96
N ILE A 255 20.23 -5.69 -16.73
CA ILE A 255 20.72 -4.91 -15.59
C ILE A 255 22.26 -4.97 -15.54
N PHE A 256 22.84 -6.16 -15.74
CA PHE A 256 24.30 -6.35 -15.75
C PHE A 256 25.02 -5.43 -16.74
N LYS A 257 24.49 -5.26 -17.96
CA LYS A 257 25.07 -4.33 -18.94
C LYS A 257 25.16 -2.90 -18.44
N VAL A 258 24.28 -2.48 -17.51
CA VAL A 258 24.31 -1.12 -16.94
C VAL A 258 25.51 -0.96 -16.00
N PHE A 259 25.84 -1.99 -15.21
CA PHE A 259 27.08 -2.02 -14.43
C PHE A 259 28.31 -1.92 -15.35
N VAL A 260 28.35 -2.69 -16.43
CA VAL A 260 29.46 -2.68 -17.40
C VAL A 260 29.55 -1.35 -18.16
N ALA A 261 28.42 -0.69 -18.43
CA ALA A 261 28.38 0.59 -19.12
C ALA A 261 28.72 1.78 -18.21
N ASN A 262 28.70 1.64 -16.88
CA ASN A 262 29.00 2.73 -15.95
C ASN A 262 30.44 3.25 -16.17
N PRO A 263 30.68 4.53 -16.52
CA PRO A 263 32.04 5.04 -16.67
C PRO A 263 32.78 5.17 -15.33
N ASN A 264 32.06 5.33 -14.22
CA ASN A 264 32.61 5.57 -12.88
C ASN A 264 32.55 4.30 -12.01
N LYS A 265 33.05 3.16 -12.53
CA LYS A 265 32.99 1.89 -11.80
C LYS A 265 33.92 1.93 -10.57
N PRO A 266 33.44 1.55 -9.38
CA PRO A 266 34.29 1.26 -8.23
C PRO A 266 35.30 0.14 -8.56
N ARG A 267 36.47 0.15 -7.90
CA ARG A 267 37.52 -0.87 -8.11
C ARG A 267 36.99 -2.27 -7.85
N GLU A 268 36.20 -2.45 -6.79
CA GLU A 268 35.61 -3.73 -6.42
C GLU A 268 34.67 -4.30 -7.52
N ILE A 269 33.93 -3.43 -8.22
CA ILE A 269 33.09 -3.83 -9.36
C ILE A 269 33.96 -4.31 -10.54
N VAL A 270 35.04 -3.59 -10.83
CA VAL A 270 35.98 -3.97 -11.91
C VAL A 270 36.61 -5.32 -11.60
N GLU A 271 37.10 -5.52 -10.38
CA GLU A 271 37.70 -6.77 -9.94
C GLU A 271 36.71 -7.94 -10.01
N ALA A 272 35.47 -7.75 -9.57
CA ALA A 272 34.43 -8.79 -9.62
C ALA A 272 34.12 -9.23 -11.05
N ILE A 273 34.01 -8.28 -11.99
CA ILE A 273 33.80 -8.57 -13.42
C ILE A 273 35.00 -9.31 -13.99
N MET A 274 36.22 -8.84 -13.74
CA MET A 274 37.45 -9.47 -14.26
C MET A 274 37.67 -10.89 -13.75
N LYS A 275 37.32 -11.19 -12.51
CA LYS A 275 37.44 -12.55 -11.92
C LYS A 275 36.45 -13.56 -12.51
N SER A 276 35.43 -13.09 -13.23
CA SER A 276 34.33 -13.92 -13.72
C SER A 276 34.25 -14.03 -15.24
N CYS A 277 35.13 -13.32 -15.95
CA CYS A 277 35.44 -13.53 -17.37
C CYS A 277 36.57 -14.55 -17.50
#